data_AF-A0A2V9L531-F1
#
_entry.id   AF-A0A2V9L531-F1
#
_cell.length_a   1.000
_cell.length_b   1.000
_cell.length_c   1.000
_cell.angle_alpha   90.00
_cell.angle_beta   90.00
_cell.angle_gamma   90.00
#
_symmetry.space_group_name_H-M   'P 1'
#
loop_
_entity.id
_entity.type
_entity.pdbx_description
1 polymer ?
#
loop_
_entity_poly.entity_id
_entity_poly.type
_entity_poly.pdbx_seq_one_letter_code
_entity_poly.pdbx_strand_id
1 'polypeptide(L)'
;MLTRRLVRVVSGLVLVASLAVAARKPKNEDGPVAQLSKAPRSAQSLENPYAGRAEAVAAGRKLFEQHCAQCHGQDARGLERAVDLHSPAIQNAPPGSLFWALRNGRVRKGMPSWSQLPDQRLWQIVTYLKTLK
;
A
#
# COMPACT_ATOMS: atom_id res chain seq x y z
N MET A 1 11.03 34.68 -77.09
CA MET A 1 11.79 33.99 -76.02
C MET A 1 11.19 34.40 -74.68
N LEU A 2 10.25 33.61 -74.15
CA LEU A 2 9.46 33.94 -72.95
C LEU A 2 10.15 33.33 -71.72
N THR A 3 10.57 34.17 -70.79
CA THR A 3 11.40 33.83 -69.63
C THR A 3 10.60 33.14 -68.52
N ARG A 4 11.19 32.07 -67.97
CA ARG A 4 10.65 31.20 -66.92
C ARG A 4 10.39 31.98 -65.63
N ARG A 5 9.17 31.87 -65.07
CA ARG A 5 8.84 32.35 -63.72
C ARG A 5 9.38 31.36 -62.68
N LEU A 6 10.27 31.85 -61.81
CA LEU A 6 10.76 31.16 -60.63
C LEU A 6 9.67 31.15 -59.55
N VAL A 7 9.18 29.97 -59.16
CA VAL A 7 8.35 29.81 -57.95
C VAL A 7 9.28 29.56 -56.78
N ARG A 8 9.33 30.49 -55.83
CA ARG A 8 10.03 30.33 -54.55
C ARG A 8 9.13 29.51 -53.61
N VAL A 9 9.54 28.30 -53.28
CA VAL A 9 8.90 27.48 -52.23
C VAL A 9 9.32 28.04 -50.88
N VAL A 10 8.36 28.51 -50.09
CA VAL A 10 8.59 28.97 -48.71
C VAL A 10 8.46 27.74 -47.79
N SER A 11 9.58 27.24 -47.28
CA SER A 11 9.61 26.21 -46.24
C SER A 11 9.16 26.79 -44.90
N GLY A 12 7.96 26.43 -44.44
CA GLY A 12 7.45 26.77 -43.12
C GLY A 12 8.02 25.84 -42.04
N LEU A 13 8.72 26.40 -41.06
CA LEU A 13 9.23 25.69 -39.88
C LEU A 13 8.09 25.59 -38.85
N VAL A 14 7.51 24.39 -38.68
CA VAL A 14 6.48 24.15 -37.65
C VAL A 14 7.18 23.87 -36.32
N LEU A 15 7.21 24.87 -35.42
CA LEU A 15 7.60 24.68 -34.02
C LEU A 15 6.47 23.94 -33.29
N VAL A 16 6.66 22.64 -33.04
CA VAL A 16 5.80 21.86 -32.15
C VAL A 16 6.25 22.15 -30.71
N ALA A 17 5.58 23.07 -30.03
CA ALA A 17 5.79 23.31 -28.60
C ALA A 17 5.24 22.11 -27.79
N SER A 18 6.14 21.27 -27.28
CA SER A 18 5.78 20.15 -26.40
C SER A 18 5.36 20.68 -25.03
N LEU A 19 4.05 20.74 -24.77
CA LEU A 19 3.49 20.96 -23.44
C LEU A 19 3.76 19.72 -22.58
N ALA A 20 4.81 19.76 -21.77
CA ALA A 20 5.04 18.77 -20.72
C ALA A 20 4.00 18.97 -19.62
N VAL A 21 2.95 18.15 -19.62
CA VAL A 21 1.99 18.07 -18.51
C VAL A 21 2.67 17.39 -17.33
N ALA A 22 3.12 18.18 -16.35
CA ALA A 22 3.61 17.66 -15.08
C ALA A 22 2.45 17.01 -14.31
N ALA A 23 2.38 15.67 -14.31
CA ALA A 23 1.42 14.92 -13.52
C ALA A 23 1.63 15.19 -12.02
N ARG A 24 0.62 15.80 -11.37
CA ARG A 24 0.64 16.00 -9.91
C ARG A 24 0.46 14.64 -9.23
N LYS A 25 1.43 14.22 -8.41
CA LYS A 25 1.31 13.02 -7.55
C LYS A 25 0.06 13.17 -6.66
N PRO A 26 -0.78 12.13 -6.51
CA PRO A 26 -1.94 12.21 -5.65
C PRO A 26 -1.48 12.46 -4.20
N LYS A 27 -2.24 13.27 -3.46
CA LYS A 27 -1.87 13.81 -2.14
C LYS A 27 -1.72 12.76 -1.02
N ASN A 28 -1.81 11.47 -1.34
CA ASN A 28 -2.04 10.38 -0.40
C ASN A 28 -0.93 9.31 -0.42
N GLU A 29 0.09 9.46 -1.28
CA GLU A 29 1.16 8.47 -1.52
C GLU A 29 2.04 8.15 -0.29
N ASP A 30 2.04 9.03 0.71
CA ASP A 30 2.82 8.91 1.95
C ASP A 30 1.95 8.84 3.21
N GLY A 31 0.63 8.73 3.05
CA GLY A 31 -0.32 8.65 4.15
C GLY A 31 -0.09 7.43 5.06
N PRO A 32 -0.73 7.41 6.25
CA PRO A 32 -0.50 6.36 7.25
C PRO A 32 -0.82 4.93 6.75
N VAL A 33 -1.76 4.79 5.80
CA VAL A 33 -2.13 3.51 5.17
C VAL A 33 -1.55 3.31 3.76
N ALA A 34 -0.73 4.24 3.27
CA ALA A 34 -0.16 4.20 1.91
C ALA A 34 0.80 3.01 1.67
N GLN A 35 1.20 2.29 2.72
CA GLN A 35 1.95 1.05 2.55
C GLN A 35 1.09 -0.05 1.91
N LEU A 36 -0.22 -0.08 2.19
CA LEU A 36 -1.10 -1.12 1.65
C LEU A 36 -1.25 -1.02 0.13
N SER A 37 -1.26 0.20 -0.42
CA SER A 37 -1.30 0.39 -1.88
C SER A 37 0.01 0.03 -2.58
N LYS A 38 1.11 -0.12 -1.84
CA LYS A 38 2.42 -0.54 -2.38
C LYS A 38 2.56 -2.06 -2.48
N ALA A 39 1.62 -2.83 -1.92
CA ALA A 39 1.64 -4.28 -2.07
C ALA A 39 1.52 -4.65 -3.56
N PRO A 40 2.38 -5.55 -4.11
CA PRO A 40 2.28 -5.98 -5.50
C PRO A 40 0.97 -6.75 -5.72
N ARG A 41 0.49 -6.80 -6.97
CA ARG A 41 -0.76 -7.51 -7.30
C ARG A 41 -0.75 -8.96 -6.83
N SER A 42 0.40 -9.64 -6.92
CA SER A 42 0.57 -11.01 -6.43
C SER A 42 0.28 -11.15 -4.94
N ALA A 43 0.64 -10.15 -4.12
CA ALA A 43 0.29 -10.13 -2.71
C ALA A 43 -1.18 -9.79 -2.50
N GLN A 44 -1.73 -8.84 -3.26
CA GLN A 44 -3.15 -8.47 -3.14
C GLN A 44 -4.09 -9.65 -3.43
N SER A 45 -3.69 -10.56 -4.33
CA SER A 45 -4.43 -11.78 -4.66
C SER A 45 -4.23 -12.95 -3.69
N LEU A 46 -3.37 -12.83 -2.68
CA LEU A 46 -3.19 -13.91 -1.69
C LEU A 46 -4.39 -13.97 -0.74
N GLU A 47 -4.98 -15.15 -0.67
CA GLU A 47 -5.99 -15.47 0.33
C GLU A 47 -5.35 -15.86 1.67
N ASN A 48 -6.10 -15.66 2.75
CA ASN A 48 -5.67 -16.08 4.08
C ASN A 48 -6.15 -17.52 4.35
N PRO A 49 -5.24 -18.52 4.43
CA PRO A 49 -5.61 -19.93 4.63
C PRO A 49 -6.18 -20.21 6.04
N TYR A 50 -6.09 -19.24 6.95
CA TYR A 50 -6.60 -19.34 8.33
C TYR A 50 -7.84 -18.47 8.58
N ALA A 51 -8.41 -17.86 7.54
CA ALA A 51 -9.62 -17.04 7.66
C ALA A 51 -10.76 -17.82 8.35
N GLY A 52 -11.44 -17.15 9.28
CA GLY A 52 -12.59 -17.72 10.01
C GLY A 52 -12.27 -18.76 11.09
N ARG A 53 -10.99 -19.11 11.31
CA ARG A 53 -10.61 -20.11 12.33
C ARG A 53 -10.42 -19.46 13.70
N ALA A 54 -11.20 -19.88 14.70
CA ALA A 54 -11.19 -19.29 16.03
C ALA A 54 -9.83 -19.41 16.73
N GLU A 55 -9.14 -20.52 16.53
CA GLU A 55 -7.81 -20.82 17.08
C GLU A 55 -6.76 -19.89 16.47
N ALA A 56 -6.89 -19.57 15.17
CA ALA A 56 -6.02 -18.63 14.50
C ALA A 56 -6.27 -17.19 14.96
N VAL A 57 -7.52 -16.81 15.25
CA VAL A 57 -7.86 -15.54 15.89
C VAL A 57 -7.21 -15.44 17.28
N ALA A 58 -7.37 -16.48 18.12
CA ALA A 58 -6.80 -16.50 19.46
C ALA A 58 -5.26 -16.42 19.45
N ALA A 59 -4.61 -17.15 18.53
CA ALA A 59 -3.16 -17.07 18.33
C ALA A 59 -2.73 -15.68 17.83
N GLY A 60 -3.45 -15.13 16.84
CA GLY A 60 -3.21 -13.83 16.26
C GLY A 60 -3.32 -12.69 17.27
N ARG A 61 -4.31 -12.77 18.16
CA ARG A 61 -4.48 -11.82 19.26
C ARG A 61 -3.27 -11.79 20.20
N LYS A 62 -2.79 -12.97 20.63
CA LYS A 62 -1.60 -13.06 21.50
C LYS A 62 -0.36 -12.46 20.81
N LEU A 63 -0.17 -12.76 19.52
CA LEU A 63 0.92 -12.18 18.73
C LEU A 63 0.79 -10.65 18.59
N PHE A 64 -0.43 -10.15 18.41
CA PHE A 64 -0.71 -8.72 18.35
C PHE A 64 -0.35 -8.03 19.68
N GLU A 65 -0.78 -8.59 20.80
CA GLU A 65 -0.48 -8.08 22.14
C GLU A 65 1.04 -8.03 22.40
N GLN A 66 1.77 -9.05 21.94
CA GLN A 66 3.23 -9.15 22.09
C GLN A 66 4.03 -8.19 21.20
N HIS A 67 3.58 -7.95 19.98
CA HIS A 67 4.41 -7.31 18.95
C HIS A 67 3.87 -5.98 18.43
N CYS A 68 2.55 -5.75 18.50
CA CYS A 68 1.89 -4.66 17.78
C CYS A 68 1.23 -3.64 18.73
N ALA A 69 0.70 -4.11 19.86
CA ALA A 69 -0.09 -3.30 20.78
C ALA A 69 0.71 -2.14 21.42
N GLN A 70 2.04 -2.25 21.52
CA GLN A 70 2.89 -1.17 22.02
C GLN A 70 2.74 0.12 21.20
N CYS A 71 2.50 0.01 19.89
CA CYS A 71 2.31 1.15 19.01
C CYS A 71 0.84 1.35 18.65
N HIS A 72 0.11 0.26 18.39
CA HIS A 72 -1.28 0.33 17.93
C HIS A 72 -2.31 0.38 19.06
N GLY A 73 -1.89 0.33 20.33
CA GLY A 73 -2.79 0.28 21.49
C GLY A 73 -3.34 -1.12 21.74
N GLN A 74 -3.74 -1.39 22.98
CA GLN A 74 -4.36 -2.66 23.38
C GLN A 74 -5.73 -2.86 22.71
N ASP A 75 -6.43 -1.77 22.44
CA ASP A 75 -7.71 -1.74 21.72
C ASP A 75 -7.53 -1.60 20.20
N ALA A 76 -6.29 -1.60 19.69
CA ALA A 76 -5.95 -1.48 18.28
C ALA A 76 -6.38 -0.16 17.59
N ARG A 77 -6.74 0.89 18.37
CA ARG A 77 -7.18 2.20 17.84
C ARG A 77 -6.04 3.12 17.41
N GLY A 78 -4.80 2.69 17.59
CA GLY A 78 -3.61 3.50 17.32
C GLY A 78 -3.26 4.42 18.48
N LEU A 79 -1.96 4.51 18.78
CA LEU A 79 -1.39 5.59 19.58
C LEU A 79 -0.85 6.69 18.66
N GLU A 80 -0.24 7.73 19.24
CA GLU A 80 0.23 8.98 18.61
C GLU A 80 0.61 8.91 17.11
N ARG A 81 1.46 7.96 16.70
CA ARG A 81 1.96 7.85 15.31
C ARG A 81 1.49 6.59 14.57
N ALA A 82 0.79 5.68 15.23
CA ALA A 82 0.30 4.45 14.66
C ALA A 82 -1.10 4.64 14.07
N VAL A 83 -1.44 3.83 13.07
CA VAL A 83 -2.79 3.86 12.49
C VAL A 83 -3.81 3.16 13.38
N ASP A 84 -5.04 3.65 13.33
CA ASP A 84 -6.23 2.94 13.77
C ASP A 84 -6.47 1.71 12.88
N LEU A 85 -6.39 0.52 13.48
CA LEU A 85 -6.58 -0.75 12.78
C LEU A 85 -8.05 -1.12 12.59
N HIS A 86 -8.99 -0.41 13.23
CA HIS A 86 -10.42 -0.50 12.95
C HIS A 86 -10.83 0.29 11.70
N SER A 87 -9.95 1.17 11.20
CA SER A 87 -10.29 2.05 10.10
C SER A 87 -10.74 1.28 8.83
N PRO A 88 -11.69 1.83 8.04
CA PRO A 88 -12.17 1.18 6.82
C PRO A 88 -11.05 0.84 5.83
N ALA A 89 -9.99 1.63 5.78
CA ALA A 89 -8.83 1.36 4.93
C ALA A 89 -8.13 0.04 5.30
N ILE A 90 -8.01 -0.28 6.59
CA ILE A 90 -7.42 -1.53 7.08
C ILE A 90 -8.43 -2.69 6.96
N GLN A 91 -9.68 -2.45 7.35
CA GLN A 91 -10.71 -3.49 7.34
C GLN A 91 -11.11 -3.92 5.92
N ASN A 92 -11.08 -3.02 4.95
CA ASN A 92 -11.36 -3.33 3.54
C ASN A 92 -10.12 -3.74 2.74
N ALA A 93 -8.92 -3.68 3.30
CA ALA A 93 -7.70 -4.10 2.62
C ALA A 93 -7.73 -5.61 2.29
N PRO A 94 -7.21 -6.05 1.14
CA PRO A 94 -7.03 -7.48 0.87
C PRO A 94 -6.17 -8.13 1.98
N PRO A 95 -6.50 -9.36 2.45
CA PRO A 95 -5.72 -10.03 3.48
C PRO A 95 -4.23 -10.16 3.13
N GLY A 96 -3.93 -10.47 1.87
CA GLY A 96 -2.55 -10.54 1.39
C GLY A 96 -1.81 -9.20 1.36
N SER A 97 -2.50 -8.06 1.23
CA SER A 97 -1.89 -6.74 1.39
C SER A 97 -1.50 -6.47 2.84
N LEU A 98 -2.31 -6.90 3.81
CA LEU A 98 -1.98 -6.82 5.23
C LEU A 98 -0.79 -7.72 5.56
N PHE A 99 -0.80 -8.96 5.06
CA PHE A 99 0.31 -9.90 5.21
C PHE A 99 1.62 -9.31 4.64
N TRP A 100 1.56 -8.73 3.44
CA TRP A 100 2.70 -8.07 2.81
C TRP A 100 3.18 -6.88 3.65
N ALA A 101 2.26 -6.05 4.17
CA ALA A 101 2.62 -4.93 5.02
C ALA A 101 3.28 -5.38 6.33
N LEU A 102 2.85 -6.48 6.95
CA LEU A 102 3.52 -7.05 8.12
C LEU A 102 4.94 -7.55 7.78
N ARG A 103 5.10 -8.27 6.67
CA ARG A 103 6.43 -8.75 6.23
C ARG A 103 7.40 -7.60 5.96
N ASN A 104 6.95 -6.53 5.32
CA ASN A 104 7.82 -5.44 4.87
C ASN A 104 7.96 -4.30 5.88
N GLY A 105 6.98 -4.14 6.78
CA GLY A 105 6.89 -3.01 7.69
C GLY A 105 6.74 -1.67 6.98
N ARG A 106 6.90 -0.59 7.76
CA ARG A 106 7.16 0.77 7.28
C ARG A 106 8.37 1.31 8.04
N VAL A 107 9.52 0.66 7.86
CA VAL A 107 10.71 0.84 8.71
C VAL A 107 11.11 2.30 8.86
N ARG A 108 11.16 3.07 7.76
CA ARG A 108 11.47 4.51 7.78
C ARG A 108 10.45 5.39 8.54
N LYS A 109 9.28 4.85 8.86
CA LYS A 109 8.18 5.51 9.58
C LYS A 109 7.87 4.81 10.91
N GLY A 110 8.75 3.93 11.38
CA GLY A 110 8.69 3.34 12.72
C GLY A 110 7.93 2.01 12.85
N MET A 111 7.25 1.52 11.80
CA MET A 111 6.65 0.17 11.84
C MET A 111 7.72 -0.87 11.45
N PRO A 112 8.11 -1.80 12.34
CA PRO A 112 9.11 -2.82 12.04
C PRO A 112 8.66 -3.78 10.93
N SER A 113 9.64 -4.47 10.33
CA SER A 113 9.39 -5.65 9.49
C SER A 113 9.27 -6.88 10.39
N TRP A 114 8.28 -7.72 10.10
CA TRP A 114 8.05 -8.98 10.81
C TRP A 114 8.41 -10.21 9.98
N SER A 115 9.29 -10.06 8.98
CA SER A 115 9.69 -11.15 8.07
C SER A 115 10.40 -12.33 8.74
N GLN A 116 10.87 -12.14 9.98
CA GLN A 116 11.47 -13.20 10.80
C GLN A 116 10.42 -14.13 11.44
N LEU A 117 9.16 -13.69 11.53
CA LEU A 117 8.08 -14.57 11.98
C LEU A 117 7.71 -15.55 10.85
N PRO A 118 7.45 -16.82 11.17
CA PRO A 118 6.90 -17.76 10.19
C PRO A 118 5.59 -17.25 9.58
N ASP A 119 5.36 -17.55 8.30
CA ASP A 119 4.18 -17.08 7.56
C ASP A 119 2.86 -17.44 8.26
N GLN A 120 2.78 -18.60 8.90
CA GLN A 120 1.64 -19.00 9.72
C GLN A 120 1.31 -17.95 10.79
N ARG A 121 2.31 -17.43 11.52
CA ARG A 121 2.10 -16.43 12.58
C ARG A 121 1.63 -15.11 12.00
N LEU A 122 2.17 -14.71 10.86
CA LEU A 122 1.73 -13.49 10.18
C LEU A 122 0.29 -13.60 9.69
N TRP A 123 -0.10 -14.75 9.14
CA TRP A 123 -1.49 -14.99 8.77
C TRP A 123 -2.43 -15.05 9.96
N GLN A 124 -2.00 -15.60 11.10
CA GLN A 124 -2.77 -15.56 12.34
C GLN A 124 -3.01 -14.11 12.80
N ILE A 125 -1.97 -13.25 12.76
CA ILE A 125 -2.13 -11.81 13.03
C ILE A 125 -3.16 -11.21 12.07
N VAL A 126 -3.05 -11.43 10.75
CA VAL A 126 -4.03 -10.93 9.77
C VAL A 126 -5.44 -11.43 10.07
N THR A 127 -5.58 -12.68 10.49
CA THR A 127 -6.87 -13.27 10.88
C THR A 127 -7.50 -12.51 12.06
N TYR A 128 -6.71 -12.21 13.09
CA TYR A 128 -7.16 -11.38 14.21
C TYR A 128 -7.48 -9.95 13.79
N LEU A 129 -6.65 -9.31 12.96
CA LEU A 129 -6.93 -7.93 12.51
C LEU A 129 -8.28 -7.79 11.80
N LYS A 130 -8.74 -8.85 11.12
CA LYS A 130 -10.04 -8.88 10.45
C LYS A 130 -11.25 -9.04 11.38
N THR A 131 -11.04 -9.29 12.67
CA THR A 131 -12.11 -9.30 13.68
C THR A 131 -12.33 -7.94 14.33
N LEU A 132 -11.47 -6.96 14.08
CA LEU A 132 -11.52 -5.59 14.66
C LEU A 132 -12.52 -4.68 13.93
N LYS A 133 -13.72 -5.18 13.61
CA LYS A 133 -14.76 -4.42 12.92
C LYS A 133 -15.70 -3.74 13.90
#